data_AF-T1GIH6-F1
#
_entry.id   AF-T1GIH6-F1
#
_cell.length_a   1.000
_cell.length_b   1.000
_cell.length_c   1.000
_cell.angle_alpha   90.00
_cell.angle_beta   90.00
_cell.angle_gamma   90.00
#
_symmetry.space_group_name_H-M   'P 1'
#
loop_
_entity.id
_entity.type
_entity.pdbx_description
1 polymer ?
#
loop_
_entity_poly.entity_id
_entity_poly.type
_entity_poly.pdbx_seq_one_letter_code
_entity_poly.pdbx_strand_id
1 'polypeptide(L)'
;MEAQQHITKTIEVTRVNLFNIITQYKAIFPDDNQKPQETDGGRIFESWINRRINIFLEVLEEDLSSGISSMDTVLGQCMYFGQSFGRVGADFRGLMVPIFLKVITKNFSTSITKVNQTFRANLEKYTLLNKVNFGLHTRKLDDQKDEISPPETLLDFQPLAFLCNGYLDALNELRLCTPVALVFEITKIFQESLEFVAQQIFYFYRTEKQKFYGSEKENFIKFASCFAYDLIPYVQRCIYAIFPQETVATNLGINLTTVQGEGIGVIQQKTILEPLKELLPNKMDIILRQESALGAGSALLVNKFGGQTLKKCDDNPRALSLNISNVLRNELFKVNRHYETIKELCDENGDFLPEKFNSWFKQLFENEFFPKNEKHSITYNRCTYQYECSFLSSEYFNTMEIKCTNYQIVPYKVQFIPCISMEPNNCIFHNEQIGKWYLIPTEKSENKFQISLFKDENIIYNENKLKIILKVLDKIRVNNEITGLENYHFETVLLWMVKNDEIPKAKQFSNYD
;
A
#
# COMPACT_ATOMS: atom_id res chain seq x y z
N MET A 1 -14.60 13.19 -34.87
CA MET A 1 -14.74 14.66 -35.05
C MET A 1 -16.20 15.07 -35.13
N GLU A 2 -17.05 14.30 -35.84
CA GLU A 2 -18.50 14.52 -35.91
C GLU A 2 -19.18 14.47 -34.52
N ALA A 3 -18.92 13.44 -33.70
CA ALA A 3 -19.47 13.33 -32.35
C ALA A 3 -19.10 14.52 -31.42
N GLN A 4 -17.85 15.00 -31.46
CA GLN A 4 -17.41 16.17 -30.67
C GLN A 4 -18.19 17.45 -31.06
N GLN A 5 -18.35 17.68 -32.37
CA GLN A 5 -19.08 18.84 -32.87
C GLN A 5 -20.57 18.73 -32.57
N HIS A 6 -21.14 17.53 -32.74
CA HIS A 6 -22.52 17.22 -32.42
C HIS A 6 -22.81 17.49 -30.94
N ILE A 7 -22.05 16.89 -30.01
CA ILE A 7 -22.33 17.06 -28.57
C ILE A 7 -22.17 18.51 -28.10
N THR A 8 -21.14 19.21 -28.58
CA THR A 8 -20.89 20.61 -28.18
C THR A 8 -22.05 21.50 -28.64
N LYS A 9 -22.51 21.32 -29.88
CA LYS A 9 -23.66 22.06 -30.43
C LYS A 9 -24.96 21.68 -29.72
N THR A 10 -25.15 20.39 -29.42
CA THR A 10 -26.32 19.90 -28.68
C THR A 10 -26.38 20.49 -27.27
N ILE A 11 -25.26 20.55 -26.54
CA ILE A 11 -25.18 21.20 -25.23
C ILE A 11 -25.60 22.67 -25.33
N GLU A 12 -25.01 23.42 -26.26
CA GLU A 12 -25.28 24.86 -26.40
C GLU A 12 -26.74 25.14 -26.77
N VAL A 13 -27.24 24.49 -27.83
CA VAL A 13 -28.60 24.70 -28.35
C VAL A 13 -29.64 24.25 -27.33
N THR A 14 -29.45 23.09 -26.70
CA THR A 14 -30.38 22.58 -25.69
C THR A 14 -30.43 23.50 -24.48
N ARG A 15 -29.27 23.95 -23.98
CA ARG A 15 -29.18 24.87 -22.84
C ARG A 15 -29.93 26.18 -23.11
N VAL A 16 -29.64 26.85 -24.23
CA VAL A 16 -30.24 28.16 -24.56
C VAL A 16 -31.76 28.01 -24.73
N ASN A 17 -32.20 27.02 -25.50
CA ASN A 17 -33.62 26.86 -25.81
C ASN A 17 -34.43 26.46 -24.58
N LEU A 18 -33.95 25.48 -23.81
CA LEU A 18 -34.65 25.07 -22.59
C LEU A 18 -34.66 26.20 -21.55
N PHE A 19 -33.58 26.97 -21.40
CA PHE A 19 -33.54 28.08 -20.45
C PHE A 19 -34.56 29.18 -20.81
N ASN A 20 -34.66 29.51 -22.11
CA ASN A 20 -35.65 30.47 -22.61
C ASN A 20 -37.08 29.99 -22.34
N ILE A 21 -37.39 28.73 -22.66
CA ILE A 21 -38.72 28.17 -22.42
C ILE A 21 -39.05 28.18 -20.92
N ILE A 22 -38.10 27.79 -20.06
CA ILE A 22 -38.33 27.76 -18.61
C ILE A 22 -38.57 29.16 -18.05
N THR A 23 -37.75 30.12 -18.46
CA THR A 23 -37.87 31.50 -17.99
C THR A 23 -39.19 32.13 -18.46
N GLN A 24 -39.60 31.87 -19.71
CA GLN A 24 -40.89 32.33 -20.23
C GLN A 24 -42.08 31.66 -19.54
N TYR A 25 -42.03 30.34 -19.33
CA TYR A 25 -43.07 29.61 -18.62
C TYR A 25 -43.27 30.17 -17.21
N LYS A 26 -42.19 30.35 -16.44
CA LYS A 26 -42.23 30.91 -15.09
C LYS A 26 -42.69 32.37 -15.04
N ALA A 27 -42.48 33.14 -16.11
CA ALA A 27 -42.99 34.50 -16.21
C ALA A 27 -44.50 34.55 -16.47
N ILE A 28 -45.03 33.61 -17.25
CA ILE A 28 -46.47 33.50 -17.60
C ILE A 28 -47.26 32.83 -16.46
N PHE A 29 -46.65 31.83 -15.82
CA PHE A 29 -47.22 31.05 -14.73
C PHE A 29 -46.33 31.18 -13.48
N PRO A 30 -46.37 32.32 -12.77
CA PRO A 30 -45.61 32.49 -11.54
C PRO A 30 -46.09 31.52 -10.46
N ASP A 31 -45.14 30.98 -9.68
CA ASP A 31 -45.43 30.14 -8.52
C ASP A 31 -46.13 30.98 -7.43
N ASP A 32 -47.47 31.00 -7.44
CA ASP A 32 -48.28 31.65 -6.42
C ASP A 32 -48.16 30.87 -5.10
N ASN A 33 -47.18 31.26 -4.27
CA ASN A 33 -46.80 30.66 -2.98
C ASN A 33 -47.90 30.64 -1.90
N GLN A 34 -49.18 30.82 -2.23
CA GLN A 34 -50.26 30.96 -1.26
C GLN A 34 -51.22 29.78 -1.17
N LYS A 35 -51.10 28.74 -2.01
CA LYS A 35 -51.85 27.50 -1.84
C LYS A 35 -50.94 26.29 -2.12
N PRO A 36 -51.02 25.20 -1.33
CA PRO A 36 -50.41 23.94 -1.70
C PRO A 36 -51.15 23.42 -2.94
N GLN A 37 -50.71 23.87 -4.11
CA GLN A 37 -51.35 23.55 -5.37
C GLN A 37 -50.85 22.20 -5.85
N GLU A 38 -51.65 21.19 -5.58
CA GLU A 38 -51.79 20.00 -6.43
C GLU A 38 -52.42 20.40 -7.79
N THR A 39 -51.87 21.40 -8.49
CA THR A 39 -52.31 21.73 -9.84
C THR A 39 -51.55 20.87 -10.84
N ASP A 40 -52.31 20.13 -11.65
CA ASP A 40 -51.80 19.20 -12.69
C ASP A 40 -50.81 19.90 -13.66
N GLY A 41 -50.97 21.20 -13.88
CA GLY A 41 -50.13 22.02 -14.76
C GLY A 41 -48.65 22.12 -14.35
N GLY A 42 -48.36 22.27 -13.05
CA GLY A 42 -46.97 22.32 -12.56
C GLY A 42 -46.25 20.98 -12.76
N ARG A 43 -46.96 19.88 -12.47
CA ARG A 43 -46.46 18.51 -12.70
C ARG A 43 -46.22 18.22 -14.18
N ILE A 44 -47.07 18.72 -15.08
CA ILE A 44 -46.88 18.57 -16.53
C ILE A 44 -45.61 19.27 -16.99
N PHE A 45 -45.34 20.49 -16.50
CA PHE A 45 -44.14 21.24 -16.88
C PHE A 45 -42.86 20.62 -16.34
N GLU A 46 -42.83 20.20 -15.08
CA GLU A 46 -41.71 19.47 -14.49
C GLU A 46 -41.45 18.14 -15.21
N SER A 47 -42.52 17.39 -15.53
CA SER A 47 -42.44 16.15 -16.33
C SER A 47 -41.87 16.41 -17.72
N TRP A 48 -42.26 17.51 -18.37
CA TRP A 48 -41.71 17.93 -19.66
C TRP A 48 -40.22 18.27 -19.57
N ILE A 49 -39.79 19.05 -18.55
CA ILE A 49 -38.37 19.36 -18.34
C ILE A 49 -37.58 18.05 -18.15
N ASN A 50 -38.05 17.17 -17.27
CA ASN A 50 -37.40 15.88 -17.01
C ASN A 50 -37.25 15.06 -18.29
N ARG A 51 -38.30 14.99 -19.13
CA ARG A 51 -38.22 14.31 -20.43
C ARG A 51 -37.16 14.93 -21.34
N ARG A 52 -37.06 16.26 -21.40
CA ARG A 52 -36.05 16.96 -22.22
C ARG A 52 -34.64 16.72 -21.72
N ILE A 53 -34.44 16.70 -20.41
CA ILE A 53 -33.16 16.35 -19.79
C ILE A 53 -32.78 14.91 -20.13
N ASN A 54 -33.71 13.94 -20.02
CA ASN A 54 -33.42 12.55 -20.36
C ASN A 54 -33.01 12.37 -21.82
N ILE A 55 -33.69 13.04 -22.77
CA ILE A 55 -33.29 13.02 -24.18
C ILE A 55 -31.86 13.55 -24.36
N PHE A 56 -31.50 14.62 -23.65
CA PHE A 56 -30.14 15.15 -23.67
C PHE A 56 -29.13 14.15 -23.09
N LEU A 57 -29.45 13.47 -21.99
CA LEU A 57 -28.59 12.47 -21.37
C LEU A 57 -28.34 11.26 -22.28
N GLU A 58 -29.36 10.80 -23.01
CA GLU A 58 -29.23 9.73 -24.01
C GLU A 58 -28.25 10.12 -25.13
N VAL A 59 -28.43 11.31 -25.71
CA VAL A 59 -27.51 11.83 -26.75
C VAL A 59 -26.09 12.01 -26.20
N LEU A 60 -25.96 12.51 -24.98
CA LEU A 60 -24.67 12.65 -24.30
C LEU A 60 -23.96 11.30 -24.18
N GLU A 61 -24.64 10.25 -23.71
CA GLU A 61 -24.04 8.93 -23.58
C GLU A 61 -23.62 8.34 -24.94
N GLU A 62 -24.45 8.51 -25.98
CA GLU A 62 -24.17 8.04 -27.34
C GLU A 62 -22.94 8.71 -27.96
N ASP A 63 -22.87 10.04 -27.89
CA ASP A 63 -21.75 10.82 -28.45
C ASP A 63 -20.45 10.53 -27.70
N LEU A 64 -20.50 10.49 -26.36
CA LEU A 64 -19.35 10.17 -25.53
C LEU A 64 -18.82 8.76 -25.84
N SER A 65 -19.72 7.79 -26.03
CA SER A 65 -19.36 6.40 -26.36
C SER A 65 -18.79 6.23 -27.77
N SER A 66 -19.13 7.13 -28.69
CA SER A 66 -18.68 7.11 -30.08
C SER A 66 -17.26 7.68 -30.27
N GLY A 67 -16.69 8.27 -29.23
CA GLY A 67 -15.33 8.80 -29.23
C GLY A 67 -15.30 10.31 -29.47
N ILE A 68 -14.97 11.04 -28.41
CA ILE A 68 -14.76 12.49 -28.42
C ILE A 68 -13.27 12.82 -28.24
N SER A 69 -12.85 14.02 -28.65
CA SER A 69 -11.44 14.42 -28.61
C SER A 69 -11.02 15.05 -27.28
N SER A 70 -11.94 15.66 -26.53
CA SER A 70 -11.63 16.28 -25.23
C SER A 70 -12.78 16.06 -24.24
N MET A 71 -12.58 15.09 -23.35
CA MET A 71 -13.54 14.73 -22.29
C MET A 71 -13.72 15.83 -21.26
N ASP A 72 -12.62 16.49 -20.89
CA ASP A 72 -12.58 17.60 -19.93
C ASP A 72 -13.42 18.79 -20.41
N THR A 73 -13.32 19.16 -21.69
CA THR A 73 -14.11 20.25 -22.27
C THR A 73 -15.59 19.93 -22.24
N VAL A 74 -15.98 18.73 -22.68
CA VAL A 74 -17.39 18.32 -22.70
C VAL A 74 -17.96 18.24 -21.29
N LEU A 75 -17.21 17.67 -20.34
CA LEU A 75 -17.61 17.64 -18.93
C LEU A 75 -17.81 19.05 -18.36
N GLY A 76 -16.88 19.97 -18.61
CA GLY A 76 -17.00 21.36 -18.16
C GLY A 76 -18.25 22.06 -18.70
N GLN A 77 -18.53 21.89 -20.00
CA GLN A 77 -19.73 22.44 -20.64
C GLN A 77 -21.02 21.83 -20.09
N CYS A 78 -21.04 20.52 -19.88
CA CYS A 78 -22.13 19.79 -19.23
C CYS A 78 -22.37 20.31 -17.80
N MET A 79 -21.33 20.42 -16.99
CA MET A 79 -21.42 20.92 -15.62
C MET A 79 -21.95 22.35 -15.56
N TYR A 80 -21.49 23.23 -16.46
CA TYR A 80 -22.03 24.59 -16.58
C TYR A 80 -23.51 24.58 -16.99
N PHE A 81 -23.90 23.73 -17.95
CA PHE A 81 -25.29 23.57 -18.36
C PHE A 81 -26.16 23.14 -17.16
N GLY A 82 -25.82 22.05 -16.46
CA GLY A 82 -26.57 21.61 -15.29
C GLY A 82 -26.63 22.66 -14.17
N GLN A 83 -25.53 23.36 -13.90
CA GLN A 83 -25.50 24.45 -12.91
C GLN A 83 -26.41 25.62 -13.29
N SER A 84 -26.46 25.99 -14.57
CA SER A 84 -27.35 27.06 -15.04
C SER A 84 -28.82 26.72 -14.81
N PHE A 85 -29.17 25.43 -14.82
CA PHE A 85 -30.52 24.93 -14.55
C PHE A 85 -30.81 24.75 -13.06
N GLY A 86 -29.79 24.58 -12.22
CA GLY A 86 -29.95 24.61 -10.77
C GLY A 86 -30.56 25.93 -10.26
N ARG A 87 -30.30 27.06 -10.94
CA ARG A 87 -30.91 28.37 -10.60
C ARG A 87 -32.43 28.40 -10.80
N VAL A 88 -32.96 27.54 -11.66
CA VAL A 88 -34.40 27.44 -11.93
C VAL A 88 -35.02 26.18 -11.31
N GLY A 89 -34.28 25.46 -10.44
CA GLY A 89 -34.76 24.29 -9.72
C GLY A 89 -34.65 22.97 -10.47
N ALA A 90 -33.90 22.90 -11.57
CA ALA A 90 -33.78 21.73 -12.44
C ALA A 90 -32.31 21.26 -12.60
N ASP A 91 -31.52 21.24 -11.51
CA ASP A 91 -30.14 20.76 -11.57
C ASP A 91 -30.09 19.26 -11.86
N PHE A 92 -29.42 18.87 -12.95
CA PHE A 92 -29.28 17.47 -13.37
C PHE A 92 -27.82 16.99 -13.38
N ARG A 93 -26.88 17.73 -12.77
CA ARG A 93 -25.46 17.34 -12.72
C ARG A 93 -25.25 15.94 -12.15
N GLY A 94 -26.02 15.57 -11.13
CA GLY A 94 -25.99 14.23 -10.54
C GLY A 94 -26.34 13.11 -11.52
N LEU A 95 -27.16 13.38 -12.55
CA LEU A 95 -27.57 12.40 -13.55
C LEU A 95 -26.49 12.18 -14.62
N MET A 96 -25.63 13.17 -14.88
CA MET A 96 -24.55 13.05 -15.85
C MET A 96 -23.35 12.27 -15.31
N VAL A 97 -23.09 12.33 -14.00
CA VAL A 97 -21.90 11.70 -13.39
C VAL A 97 -21.78 10.21 -13.75
N PRO A 98 -22.82 9.36 -13.60
CA PRO A 98 -22.72 7.94 -13.96
C PRO A 98 -22.36 7.70 -15.44
N ILE A 99 -22.83 8.55 -16.35
CA ILE A 99 -22.55 8.44 -17.79
C ILE A 99 -21.05 8.67 -18.04
N PHE A 100 -20.48 9.75 -17.48
CA PHE A 100 -19.06 10.04 -17.59
C PHE A 100 -18.19 8.95 -16.97
N LEU A 101 -18.53 8.48 -15.75
CA LEU A 101 -17.80 7.39 -15.09
C LEU A 101 -17.77 6.12 -15.96
N LYS A 102 -18.92 5.75 -16.54
CA LYS A 102 -19.05 4.57 -17.41
C LYS A 102 -18.17 4.70 -18.66
N VAL A 103 -18.23 5.84 -19.36
CA VAL A 103 -17.46 6.04 -20.60
C VAL A 103 -15.96 6.12 -20.32
N ILE A 104 -15.54 6.85 -19.28
CA ILE A 104 -14.13 6.97 -18.89
C ILE A 104 -13.56 5.59 -18.56
N THR A 105 -14.28 4.80 -17.75
CA THR A 105 -13.86 3.44 -17.39
C THR A 105 -13.74 2.54 -18.62
N LYS A 106 -14.73 2.59 -19.52
CA LYS A 106 -14.71 1.82 -20.77
C LYS A 106 -13.52 2.20 -21.66
N ASN A 107 -13.25 3.48 -21.84
CA ASN A 107 -12.14 3.98 -22.66
C ASN A 107 -10.79 3.55 -22.06
N PHE A 108 -10.63 3.71 -20.75
CA PHE A 108 -9.43 3.28 -20.05
C PHE A 108 -9.19 1.77 -20.16
N SER A 109 -10.21 0.95 -19.89
CA SER A 109 -10.15 -0.51 -20.05
C SER A 109 -9.80 -0.93 -21.48
N THR A 110 -10.38 -0.25 -22.48
CA THR A 110 -10.08 -0.49 -23.90
C THR A 110 -8.63 -0.15 -24.22
N SER A 111 -8.10 0.95 -23.68
CA SER A 111 -6.71 1.37 -23.86
C SER A 111 -5.75 0.33 -23.27
N ILE A 112 -5.97 -0.07 -22.02
CA ILE A 112 -5.18 -1.11 -21.34
C ILE A 112 -5.26 -2.46 -22.07
N THR A 113 -6.42 -2.84 -22.59
CA THR A 113 -6.56 -4.06 -23.40
C THR A 113 -5.69 -4.02 -24.66
N LYS A 114 -5.62 -2.88 -25.35
CA LYS A 114 -4.72 -2.71 -26.51
C LYS A 114 -3.26 -2.80 -26.09
N VAL A 115 -2.88 -2.19 -24.97
CA VAL A 115 -1.52 -2.27 -24.42
C VAL A 115 -1.15 -3.73 -24.12
N ASN A 116 -2.04 -4.50 -23.50
CA ASN A 116 -1.85 -5.93 -23.23
C ASN A 116 -1.63 -6.75 -24.51
N GLN A 117 -2.43 -6.50 -25.55
CA GLN A 117 -2.31 -7.17 -26.84
C GLN A 117 -0.98 -6.83 -27.53
N THR A 118 -0.60 -5.55 -27.53
CA THR A 118 0.69 -5.11 -28.08
C THR A 118 1.86 -5.70 -27.29
N PHE A 119 1.77 -5.78 -25.96
CA PHE A 119 2.79 -6.43 -25.14
C PHE A 119 2.96 -7.90 -25.50
N ARG A 120 1.87 -8.67 -25.58
CA ARG A 120 1.91 -10.08 -25.99
C ARG A 120 2.58 -10.25 -27.35
N ALA A 121 2.17 -9.45 -28.35
CA ALA A 121 2.74 -9.52 -29.69
C ALA A 121 4.24 -9.14 -29.72
N ASN A 122 4.66 -8.18 -28.88
CA ASN A 122 6.06 -7.80 -28.75
C ASN A 122 6.89 -8.87 -28.03
N LEU A 123 6.31 -9.53 -27.03
CA LEU A 123 6.95 -10.61 -26.28
C LEU A 123 7.20 -11.83 -27.18
N GLU A 124 6.24 -12.20 -28.05
CA GLU A 124 6.39 -13.29 -29.03
C GLU A 124 7.52 -13.03 -30.05
N LYS A 125 7.80 -11.76 -30.36
CA LYS A 125 8.88 -11.34 -31.27
C LYS A 125 10.21 -11.10 -30.55
N TYR A 126 10.24 -11.18 -29.22
CA TYR A 126 11.40 -10.81 -28.43
C TYR A 126 12.49 -11.88 -28.55
N THR A 127 13.60 -11.55 -29.21
CA THR A 127 14.79 -12.39 -29.27
C THR A 127 15.72 -12.08 -28.10
N LEU A 128 15.97 -13.08 -27.25
CA LEU A 128 16.88 -12.98 -26.10
C LEU A 128 18.36 -12.74 -26.47
N LEU A 129 18.65 -12.77 -27.77
CA LEU A 129 19.96 -12.56 -28.39
C LEU A 129 20.35 -11.08 -28.50
N ASN A 130 19.42 -10.14 -28.24
CA ASN A 130 19.79 -8.75 -28.13
C ASN A 130 20.66 -8.58 -26.88
N LYS A 131 21.98 -8.65 -27.08
CA LYS A 131 23.01 -8.26 -26.11
C LYS A 131 22.82 -6.77 -25.82
N VAL A 132 21.86 -6.44 -24.98
CA VAL A 132 21.78 -5.10 -24.42
C VAL A 132 22.95 -4.98 -23.46
N ASN A 133 23.76 -3.95 -23.61
CA ASN A 133 24.90 -3.69 -22.73
C ASN A 133 24.36 -3.40 -21.32
N PHE A 134 24.17 -4.45 -20.52
CA PHE A 134 23.64 -4.46 -19.14
C PHE A 134 24.50 -3.66 -18.11
N GLY A 135 25.34 -2.72 -18.56
CA GLY A 135 26.34 -2.03 -17.75
C GLY A 135 26.24 -0.51 -17.70
N LEU A 136 25.33 0.13 -18.46
CA LEU A 136 25.27 1.61 -18.51
C LEU A 136 24.21 2.22 -17.57
N HIS A 137 23.13 1.50 -17.26
CA HIS A 137 22.08 1.96 -16.34
C HIS A 137 22.23 1.29 -14.98
N THR A 138 23.34 1.57 -14.29
CA THR A 138 23.44 1.31 -12.85
C THR A 138 22.52 2.29 -12.14
N ARG A 139 21.70 1.81 -11.19
CA ARG A 139 20.84 2.65 -10.33
C ARG A 139 21.72 3.73 -9.69
N LYS A 140 21.69 4.95 -10.23
CA LYS A 140 22.23 6.11 -9.52
C LYS A 140 21.29 6.36 -8.35
N LEU A 141 21.83 6.27 -7.13
CA LEU A 141 21.26 6.88 -5.94
C LEU A 141 21.42 8.40 -6.11
N ASP A 142 20.69 8.99 -7.05
CA ASP A 142 20.63 10.43 -7.21
C ASP A 142 19.35 10.89 -6.50
N ASP A 143 19.54 11.59 -5.40
CA ASP A 143 18.54 11.94 -4.40
C ASP A 143 17.50 12.97 -4.91
N GLN A 144 17.48 13.30 -6.20
CA GLN A 144 16.58 14.33 -6.78
C GLN A 144 16.24 14.12 -8.28
N LYS A 145 16.06 12.88 -8.77
CA LYS A 145 15.43 12.67 -10.09
C LYS A 145 13.90 12.62 -9.93
N ASP A 146 13.18 13.44 -10.69
CA ASP A 146 11.72 13.60 -10.70
C ASP A 146 10.98 12.33 -10.27
N GLU A 147 10.22 12.42 -9.17
CA GLU A 147 9.57 11.31 -8.44
C GLU A 147 8.64 10.44 -9.31
N ILE A 148 8.31 10.91 -10.51
CA ILE A 148 7.34 10.35 -11.45
C ILE A 148 8.03 9.77 -12.72
N SER A 149 9.35 9.86 -12.87
CA SER A 149 10.03 9.34 -14.08
C SER A 149 10.08 7.80 -14.12
N PRO A 150 9.91 7.17 -15.30
CA PRO A 150 9.98 5.72 -15.44
C PRO A 150 11.39 5.18 -15.16
N PRO A 151 11.53 3.96 -14.60
CA PRO A 151 12.83 3.35 -14.33
C PRO A 151 13.66 3.15 -15.60
N GLU A 152 14.92 3.64 -15.60
CA GLU A 152 15.85 3.48 -16.73
C GLU A 152 16.16 2.01 -17.04
N THR A 153 16.01 1.10 -16.05
CA THR A 153 16.18 -0.36 -16.20
C THR A 153 15.17 -1.00 -17.15
N LEU A 154 14.07 -0.31 -17.47
CA LEU A 154 13.11 -0.79 -18.47
C LEU A 154 13.66 -0.70 -19.90
N LEU A 155 14.62 0.21 -20.15
CA LEU A 155 15.23 0.38 -21.47
C LEU A 155 16.01 -0.86 -21.92
N ASP A 156 16.50 -1.65 -20.95
CA ASP A 156 17.17 -2.92 -21.21
C ASP A 156 16.21 -3.99 -21.76
N PHE A 157 14.90 -3.80 -21.59
CA PHE A 157 13.86 -4.76 -21.92
C PHE A 157 12.73 -4.11 -22.73
N GLN A 158 12.94 -4.03 -24.05
CA GLN A 158 12.02 -3.41 -25.01
C GLN A 158 10.53 -3.75 -24.78
N PRO A 159 10.10 -5.01 -24.55
CA PRO A 159 8.68 -5.29 -24.28
C PRO A 159 8.12 -4.59 -23.05
N LEU A 160 8.91 -4.50 -21.96
CA LEU A 160 8.51 -3.81 -20.73
C LEU A 160 8.51 -2.29 -20.88
N ALA A 161 9.44 -1.73 -21.66
CA ALA A 161 9.44 -0.31 -22.00
C ALA A 161 8.17 0.09 -22.77
N PHE A 162 7.79 -0.69 -23.79
CA PHE A 162 6.54 -0.45 -24.54
C PHE A 162 5.30 -0.61 -23.67
N LEU A 163 5.28 -1.60 -22.78
CA LEU A 163 4.21 -1.79 -21.81
C LEU A 163 4.06 -0.56 -20.89
N CYS A 164 5.18 -0.10 -20.33
CA CYS A 164 5.22 1.07 -19.45
C CYS A 164 4.71 2.32 -20.19
N ASN A 165 5.19 2.58 -21.40
CA ASN A 165 4.74 3.73 -22.19
C ASN A 165 3.24 3.65 -22.49
N GLY A 166 2.73 2.48 -22.86
CA GLY A 166 1.29 2.28 -23.08
C GLY A 166 0.45 2.55 -21.83
N TYR A 167 0.92 2.13 -20.65
CA TYR A 167 0.27 2.49 -19.38
C TYR A 167 0.30 3.99 -19.11
N LEU A 168 1.44 4.66 -19.36
CA LEU A 168 1.56 6.10 -19.17
C LEU A 168 0.66 6.87 -20.14
N ASP A 169 0.54 6.44 -21.39
CA ASP A 169 -0.36 7.05 -22.37
C ASP A 169 -1.82 6.96 -21.91
N ALA A 170 -2.27 5.78 -21.46
CA ALA A 170 -3.62 5.59 -20.92
C ALA A 170 -3.88 6.47 -19.68
N LEU A 171 -2.88 6.62 -18.82
CA LEU A 171 -2.96 7.48 -17.63
C LEU A 171 -2.95 8.97 -17.96
N ASN A 172 -2.18 9.38 -18.97
CA ASN A 172 -2.13 10.76 -19.44
C ASN A 172 -3.47 11.21 -20.02
N GLU A 173 -4.16 10.33 -20.75
CA GLU A 173 -5.53 10.58 -21.23
C GLU A 173 -6.51 10.71 -20.05
N LEU A 174 -6.40 9.84 -19.04
CA LEU A 174 -7.25 9.88 -17.85
C LEU A 174 -7.04 11.15 -17.01
N ARG A 175 -5.80 11.65 -16.91
CA ARG A 175 -5.39 12.76 -16.04
C ARG A 175 -6.21 14.04 -16.26
N LEU A 176 -6.64 14.30 -17.49
CA LEU A 176 -7.42 15.49 -17.84
C LEU A 176 -8.81 15.50 -17.19
N CYS A 177 -9.34 14.32 -16.86
CA CYS A 177 -10.64 14.15 -16.25
C CYS A 177 -10.61 12.87 -15.40
N THR A 178 -10.05 12.96 -14.19
CA THR A 178 -9.95 11.83 -13.25
C THR A 178 -10.94 11.98 -12.09
N PRO A 179 -12.13 11.35 -12.16
CA PRO A 179 -13.01 11.25 -11.01
C PRO A 179 -12.39 10.34 -9.95
N VAL A 180 -12.27 10.84 -8.71
CA VAL A 180 -11.78 10.05 -7.55
C VAL A 180 -12.59 8.77 -7.34
N ALA A 181 -13.88 8.80 -7.71
CA ALA A 181 -14.77 7.65 -7.65
C ALA A 181 -14.29 6.43 -8.45
N LEU A 182 -13.39 6.60 -9.45
CA LEU A 182 -12.87 5.52 -10.27
C LEU A 182 -11.61 4.84 -9.70
N VAL A 183 -11.14 5.23 -8.51
CA VAL A 183 -9.91 4.67 -7.93
C VAL A 183 -9.93 3.15 -7.86
N PHE A 184 -11.08 2.54 -7.52
CA PHE A 184 -11.22 1.09 -7.41
C PHE A 184 -11.19 0.41 -8.77
N GLU A 185 -11.98 0.90 -9.73
CA GLU A 185 -12.10 0.36 -11.08
C GLU A 185 -10.77 0.45 -11.83
N ILE A 186 -10.09 1.60 -11.76
CA ILE A 186 -8.81 1.81 -12.45
C ILE A 186 -7.71 0.94 -11.84
N THR A 187 -7.66 0.85 -10.51
CA THR A 187 -6.70 -0.04 -9.83
C THR A 187 -6.95 -1.50 -10.18
N LYS A 188 -8.23 -1.92 -10.25
CA LYS A 188 -8.61 -3.27 -10.67
C LYS A 188 -8.20 -3.57 -12.11
N ILE A 189 -8.41 -2.63 -13.04
CA ILE A 189 -7.98 -2.80 -14.44
C ILE A 189 -6.46 -2.97 -14.54
N PHE A 190 -5.69 -2.20 -13.76
CA PHE A 190 -4.23 -2.39 -13.68
C PHE A 190 -3.84 -3.73 -13.08
N GLN A 191 -4.50 -4.14 -11.98
CA GLN A 191 -4.30 -5.44 -11.36
C GLN A 191 -4.47 -6.57 -12.38
N GLU A 192 -5.61 -6.61 -13.08
CA GLU A 192 -5.92 -7.61 -14.11
C GLU A 192 -4.93 -7.57 -15.28
N SER A 193 -4.51 -6.37 -15.70
CA SER A 193 -3.52 -6.20 -16.76
C SER A 193 -2.14 -6.70 -16.37
N LEU A 194 -1.68 -6.41 -15.15
CA LEU A 194 -0.40 -6.88 -14.64
C LEU A 194 -0.41 -8.40 -14.38
N GLU A 195 -1.51 -8.95 -13.90
CA GLU A 195 -1.71 -10.41 -13.81
C GLU A 195 -1.64 -11.08 -15.18
N PHE A 196 -2.30 -10.49 -16.19
CA PHE A 196 -2.20 -10.96 -17.58
C PHE A 196 -0.75 -10.93 -18.07
N VAL A 197 -0.02 -9.83 -17.85
CA VAL A 197 1.38 -9.70 -18.22
C VAL A 197 2.22 -10.79 -17.55
N ALA A 198 2.07 -11.00 -16.23
CA ALA A 198 2.79 -12.03 -15.51
C ALA A 198 2.54 -13.44 -16.08
N GLN A 199 1.28 -13.74 -16.44
CA GLN A 199 0.92 -14.99 -17.11
C GLN A 199 1.57 -15.13 -18.49
N GLN A 200 1.61 -14.05 -19.30
CA GLN A 200 2.27 -14.08 -20.61
C GLN A 200 3.78 -14.30 -20.47
N ILE A 201 4.43 -13.66 -19.49
CA ILE A 201 5.85 -13.87 -19.18
C ILE A 201 6.10 -15.34 -18.81
N PHE A 202 5.27 -15.91 -17.94
CA PHE A 202 5.38 -17.32 -17.55
C PHE A 202 5.15 -18.28 -18.73
N TYR A 203 4.14 -18.00 -19.56
CA TYR A 203 3.84 -18.81 -20.75
C TYR A 203 5.01 -18.81 -21.75
N PHE A 204 5.58 -17.63 -22.01
CA PHE A 204 6.76 -17.49 -22.86
C PHE A 204 7.95 -18.27 -22.30
N TYR A 205 8.22 -18.13 -20.99
CA TYR A 205 9.26 -18.89 -20.31
C TYR A 205 9.10 -20.40 -20.50
N ARG A 206 7.89 -20.92 -20.26
CA ARG A 206 7.62 -22.36 -20.34
C ARG A 206 7.80 -22.90 -21.76
N THR A 207 7.37 -22.14 -22.77
CA THR A 207 7.43 -22.54 -24.18
C THR A 207 8.86 -22.57 -24.69
N GLU A 208 9.68 -21.57 -24.31
CA GLU A 208 11.05 -21.43 -24.80
C GLU A 208 12.10 -22.05 -23.85
N LYS A 209 11.69 -22.60 -22.69
CA LYS A 209 12.57 -23.16 -21.65
C LYS A 209 13.60 -24.18 -22.16
N GLN A 210 13.23 -24.97 -23.17
CA GLN A 210 14.09 -26.01 -23.75
C GLN A 210 15.16 -25.46 -24.70
N LYS A 211 15.01 -24.22 -25.18
CA LYS A 211 15.92 -23.58 -26.13
C LYS A 211 16.92 -22.64 -25.46
N PHE A 212 16.74 -22.33 -24.17
CA PHE A 212 17.61 -21.38 -23.46
C PHE A 212 18.97 -21.98 -23.13
N TYR A 213 20.02 -21.28 -23.56
CA TYR A 213 21.38 -21.44 -23.03
C TYR A 213 21.49 -20.73 -21.66
N GLY A 214 22.51 -21.07 -20.86
CA GLY A 214 22.64 -20.58 -19.47
C GLY A 214 22.59 -19.06 -19.31
N SER A 215 23.17 -18.30 -20.24
CA SER A 215 23.15 -16.83 -20.27
C SER A 215 21.78 -16.25 -20.62
N GLU A 216 21.02 -16.91 -21.50
CA GLU A 216 19.67 -16.48 -21.91
C GLU A 216 18.67 -16.68 -20.76
N LYS A 217 18.82 -17.77 -20.01
CA LYS A 217 18.05 -18.01 -18.79
C LYS A 217 18.30 -16.92 -17.75
N GLU A 218 19.55 -16.50 -17.56
CA GLU A 218 19.87 -15.42 -16.63
C GLU A 218 19.29 -14.07 -17.09
N ASN A 219 19.37 -13.76 -18.38
CA ASN A 219 18.74 -12.55 -18.94
C ASN A 219 17.22 -12.56 -18.79
N PHE A 220 16.58 -13.71 -18.96
CA PHE A 220 15.14 -13.83 -18.74
C PHE A 220 14.74 -13.64 -17.27
N ILE A 221 15.56 -14.11 -16.33
CA ILE A 221 15.37 -13.85 -14.89
C ILE A 221 15.50 -12.36 -14.60
N LYS A 222 16.44 -11.64 -15.21
CA LYS A 222 16.56 -10.19 -15.09
C LYS A 222 15.34 -9.46 -15.67
N PHE A 223 14.83 -9.91 -16.81
CA PHE A 223 13.58 -9.40 -17.41
C PHE A 223 12.40 -9.55 -16.45
N ALA A 224 12.18 -10.75 -15.89
CA ALA A 224 11.11 -11.00 -14.92
C ALA A 224 11.31 -10.19 -13.63
N SER A 225 12.56 -10.00 -13.20
CA SER A 225 12.88 -9.16 -12.04
C SER A 225 12.59 -7.68 -12.29
N CYS A 226 12.88 -7.16 -13.49
CA CYS A 226 12.55 -5.79 -13.88
C CYS A 226 11.03 -5.56 -13.86
N PHE A 227 10.25 -6.51 -14.40
CA PHE A 227 8.79 -6.49 -14.27
C PHE A 227 8.34 -6.45 -12.79
N ALA A 228 8.86 -7.36 -11.97
CA ALA A 228 8.42 -7.53 -10.59
C ALA A 228 8.81 -6.38 -9.66
N TYR A 229 10.02 -5.85 -9.79
CA TYR A 229 10.63 -4.94 -8.81
C TYR A 229 10.83 -3.51 -9.31
N ASP A 230 10.73 -3.27 -10.61
CA ASP A 230 10.81 -1.91 -11.17
C ASP A 230 9.44 -1.48 -11.74
N LEU A 231 8.83 -2.26 -12.64
CA LEU A 231 7.59 -1.87 -13.31
C LEU A 231 6.39 -1.84 -12.35
N ILE A 232 6.10 -2.91 -11.61
CA ILE A 232 4.93 -2.95 -10.72
C ILE A 232 4.98 -1.82 -9.68
N PRO A 233 6.09 -1.59 -8.95
CA PRO A 233 6.16 -0.46 -8.01
C PRO A 233 6.05 0.91 -8.70
N TYR A 234 6.54 1.04 -9.93
CA TYR A 234 6.37 2.27 -10.69
C TYR A 234 4.90 2.50 -11.06
N VAL A 235 4.18 1.50 -11.57
CA VAL A 235 2.75 1.61 -11.85
C VAL A 235 1.95 1.98 -10.59
N GLN A 236 2.30 1.39 -9.43
CA GLN A 236 1.70 1.78 -8.15
C GLN A 236 1.91 3.26 -7.83
N ARG A 237 3.12 3.80 -8.05
CA ARG A 237 3.40 5.23 -7.88
C ARG A 237 2.58 6.08 -8.85
N CYS A 238 2.43 5.65 -10.10
CA CYS A 238 1.58 6.35 -11.07
C CYS A 238 0.10 6.39 -10.64
N ILE A 239 -0.42 5.29 -10.07
CA ILE A 239 -1.77 5.27 -9.48
C ILE A 239 -1.88 6.29 -8.35
N TYR A 240 -0.92 6.34 -7.43
CA TYR A 240 -0.93 7.33 -6.35
C TYR A 240 -0.77 8.77 -6.84
N ALA A 241 -0.04 9.00 -7.93
CA ALA A 241 0.09 10.32 -8.53
C ALA A 241 -1.26 10.83 -9.09
N ILE A 242 -2.10 9.92 -9.60
CA ILE A 242 -3.42 10.26 -10.17
C ILE A 242 -4.52 10.25 -9.10
N PHE A 243 -4.40 9.35 -8.12
CA PHE A 243 -5.29 9.23 -6.98
C PHE A 243 -4.49 9.39 -5.68
N PRO A 244 -4.11 10.63 -5.30
CA PRO A 244 -3.43 10.88 -4.04
C PRO A 244 -4.25 10.33 -2.88
N GLN A 245 -3.59 9.57 -1.99
CA GLN A 245 -4.30 8.86 -0.92
C GLN A 245 -4.98 9.82 0.05
N GLU A 246 -4.45 11.03 0.25
CA GLU A 246 -5.07 12.08 1.06
C GLU A 246 -6.38 12.58 0.45
N THR A 247 -6.40 12.74 -0.88
CA THR A 247 -7.60 13.15 -1.62
C THR A 247 -8.65 12.05 -1.56
N VAL A 248 -8.25 10.79 -1.73
CA VAL A 248 -9.15 9.63 -1.61
C VAL A 248 -9.75 9.55 -0.20
N ALA A 249 -8.91 9.64 0.84
CA ALA A 249 -9.33 9.63 2.25
C ALA A 249 -10.36 10.73 2.54
N THR A 250 -10.08 11.95 2.08
CA THR A 250 -10.95 13.12 2.26
C THR A 250 -12.31 12.93 1.59
N ASN A 251 -12.33 12.43 0.35
CA ASN A 251 -13.59 12.22 -0.39
C ASN A 251 -14.42 11.05 0.16
N LEU A 252 -13.78 10.04 0.74
CA LEU A 252 -14.46 8.91 1.38
C LEU A 252 -14.87 9.19 2.84
N GLY A 253 -14.37 10.27 3.44
CA GLY A 253 -14.65 10.61 4.85
C GLY A 253 -13.99 9.65 5.85
N ILE A 254 -12.87 9.02 5.47
CA ILE A 254 -12.12 8.05 6.30
C ILE A 254 -10.68 8.51 6.54
N ASN A 255 -10.01 7.95 7.54
CA ASN A 255 -8.59 8.23 7.81
C ASN A 255 -7.70 7.60 6.73
N LEU A 256 -6.60 8.26 6.38
CA LEU A 256 -5.50 7.73 5.57
C LEU A 256 -5.03 6.33 6.01
N THR A 257 -4.96 6.07 7.33
CA THR A 257 -4.59 4.74 7.85
C THR A 257 -5.60 3.67 7.44
N THR A 258 -6.89 4.01 7.35
CA THR A 258 -7.95 3.10 6.89
C THR A 258 -7.85 2.88 5.38
N VAL A 259 -7.58 3.92 4.59
CA VAL A 259 -7.34 3.80 3.14
C VAL A 259 -6.18 2.83 2.86
N GLN A 260 -5.08 2.98 3.60
CA GLN A 260 -3.91 2.11 3.48
C GLN A 260 -4.19 0.68 3.98
N GLY A 261 -4.93 0.53 5.08
CA GLY A 261 -5.28 -0.76 5.66
C GLY A 261 -6.22 -1.59 4.77
N GLU A 262 -7.20 -0.94 4.13
CA GLU A 262 -8.15 -1.58 3.21
C GLU A 262 -7.57 -1.78 1.79
N GLY A 263 -6.37 -1.26 1.51
CA GLY A 263 -5.71 -1.41 0.22
C GLY A 263 -6.39 -0.63 -0.92
N ILE A 264 -7.02 0.51 -0.62
CA ILE A 264 -7.67 1.35 -1.63
C ILE A 264 -6.60 2.00 -2.51
N GLY A 265 -6.72 1.81 -3.83
CA GLY A 265 -5.72 2.30 -4.77
C GLY A 265 -4.42 1.50 -4.76
N VAL A 266 -4.40 0.32 -4.14
CA VAL A 266 -3.20 -0.52 -3.99
C VAL A 266 -3.30 -1.78 -4.86
N ILE A 267 -2.30 -1.98 -5.70
CA ILE A 267 -2.10 -3.20 -6.49
C ILE A 267 -1.56 -4.31 -5.58
N GLN A 268 -2.15 -5.49 -5.68
CA GLN A 268 -1.73 -6.68 -4.96
C GLN A 268 -0.58 -7.37 -5.68
N GLN A 269 0.64 -6.87 -5.44
CA GLN A 269 1.87 -7.39 -6.06
C GLN A 269 2.06 -8.89 -5.83
N LYS A 270 1.69 -9.43 -4.65
CA LYS A 270 1.81 -10.87 -4.37
C LYS A 270 0.99 -11.69 -5.35
N THR A 271 -0.27 -11.32 -5.57
CA THR A 271 -1.20 -12.00 -6.48
C THR A 271 -0.70 -11.97 -7.93
N ILE A 272 -0.18 -10.82 -8.38
CA ILE A 272 0.42 -10.68 -9.74
C ILE A 272 1.59 -11.63 -9.93
N LEU A 273 2.43 -11.80 -8.91
CA LEU A 273 3.69 -12.53 -9.01
C LEU A 273 3.57 -14.02 -8.72
N GLU A 274 2.41 -14.53 -8.30
CA GLU A 274 2.17 -15.97 -8.06
C GLU A 274 2.63 -16.86 -9.24
N PRO A 275 2.28 -16.57 -10.52
CA PRO A 275 2.74 -17.36 -11.66
C PRO A 275 4.27 -17.38 -11.85
N LEU A 276 4.98 -16.36 -11.35
CA LEU A 276 6.42 -16.17 -11.54
C LEU A 276 7.25 -16.54 -10.30
N LYS A 277 6.62 -17.03 -9.24
CA LYS A 277 7.26 -17.30 -7.93
C LYS A 277 8.47 -18.23 -8.01
N GLU A 278 8.42 -19.25 -8.87
CA GLU A 278 9.53 -20.19 -9.07
C GLU A 278 10.67 -19.63 -9.94
N LEU A 279 10.39 -18.59 -10.74
CA LEU A 279 11.35 -17.96 -11.64
C LEU A 279 12.10 -16.81 -10.95
N LEU A 280 11.42 -16.08 -10.08
CA LEU A 280 11.96 -14.90 -9.43
C LEU A 280 12.95 -15.29 -8.33
N PRO A 281 14.13 -14.65 -8.28
CA PRO A 281 15.00 -14.75 -7.11
C PRO A 281 14.22 -14.25 -5.89
N ASN A 282 14.54 -14.80 -4.71
CA ASN A 282 14.04 -14.22 -3.47
C ASN A 282 14.40 -12.73 -3.46
N LYS A 283 13.48 -11.85 -3.04
CA LYS A 283 13.65 -10.38 -3.05
C LYS A 283 15.01 -9.92 -2.48
N MET A 284 15.58 -10.72 -1.58
CA MET A 284 16.94 -10.60 -1.04
C MET A 284 18.07 -10.78 -2.06
N ASP A 285 18.00 -11.77 -2.96
CA ASP A 285 19.06 -12.09 -3.93
C ASP A 285 19.31 -10.95 -4.94
N ILE A 286 18.29 -10.13 -5.22
CA ILE A 286 18.38 -9.01 -6.17
C ILE A 286 19.02 -7.79 -5.53
N ILE A 287 18.65 -7.47 -4.28
CA ILE A 287 19.29 -6.42 -3.48
C ILE A 287 20.79 -6.76 -3.32
N LEU A 288 21.07 -8.03 -3.02
CA LEU A 288 22.43 -8.56 -2.82
C LEU A 288 23.31 -8.64 -4.09
N ARG A 289 22.74 -8.55 -5.31
CA ARG A 289 23.49 -8.50 -6.59
C ARG A 289 23.76 -7.06 -7.04
N GLN A 290 22.95 -6.09 -6.61
CA GLN A 290 23.12 -4.68 -6.95
C GLN A 290 24.11 -3.98 -6.01
N GLU A 291 24.13 -4.34 -4.72
CA GLU A 291 25.11 -3.82 -3.74
C GLU A 291 26.56 -4.26 -4.02
N SER A 292 26.77 -5.35 -4.77
CA SER A 292 28.11 -5.75 -5.22
C SER A 292 28.70 -4.84 -6.31
N ALA A 293 27.90 -3.98 -6.93
CA ALA A 293 28.33 -3.07 -8.00
C ALA A 293 28.45 -1.59 -7.58
N LEU A 294 27.90 -1.21 -6.43
CA LEU A 294 27.93 0.16 -5.92
C LEU A 294 28.35 0.14 -4.45
N GLY A 295 29.57 0.58 -4.20
CA GLY A 295 30.13 0.74 -2.86
C GLY A 295 29.33 1.77 -2.05
N ALA A 296 28.32 1.29 -1.32
CA ALA A 296 27.71 1.98 -0.19
C ALA A 296 27.24 0.90 0.80
N GLY A 297 28.15 0.50 1.70
CA GLY A 297 27.86 -0.48 2.73
C GLY A 297 26.98 0.08 3.85
N SER A 298 26.31 -0.82 4.57
CA SER A 298 26.57 -1.06 6.02
C SER A 298 25.42 -1.65 6.85
N ALA A 299 24.31 -2.11 6.24
CA ALA A 299 23.24 -2.78 7.01
C ALA A 299 22.88 -4.22 6.56
N LEU A 300 23.21 -4.64 5.34
CA LEU A 300 22.80 -5.95 4.79
C LEU A 300 23.85 -7.06 4.84
N LEU A 301 25.10 -6.76 5.20
CA LEU A 301 26.21 -7.73 5.13
C LEU A 301 26.11 -8.88 6.15
N VAL A 302 25.28 -8.77 7.19
CA VAL A 302 25.14 -9.84 8.19
C VAL A 302 24.40 -11.07 7.64
N ASN A 303 23.55 -10.90 6.61
CA ASN A 303 22.69 -11.96 6.09
C ASN A 303 23.33 -12.84 4.99
N LYS A 304 24.53 -12.51 4.48
CA LYS A 304 25.19 -13.26 3.39
C LYS A 304 26.33 -14.17 3.83
N PHE A 305 26.80 -14.05 5.08
CA PHE A 305 27.84 -14.93 5.62
C PHE A 305 27.18 -16.06 6.40
N GLY A 306 26.71 -17.09 5.69
CA GLY A 306 26.13 -18.32 6.24
C GLY A 306 27.07 -19.06 7.19
N GLY A 307 27.24 -18.50 8.39
CA GLY A 307 28.14 -18.96 9.43
C GLY A 307 27.63 -18.66 10.84
N GLN A 308 26.45 -18.06 10.97
CA GLN A 308 25.79 -17.91 12.26
C GLN A 308 25.23 -19.27 12.70
N THR A 309 25.58 -19.72 13.90
CA THR A 309 25.04 -20.97 14.45
C THR A 309 24.07 -20.64 15.58
N LEU A 310 22.82 -21.04 15.42
CA LEU A 310 21.80 -20.96 16.48
C LEU A 310 21.81 -22.28 17.24
N LYS A 311 22.04 -22.23 18.56
CA LYS A 311 21.91 -23.41 19.41
C LYS A 311 20.66 -23.30 20.27
N LYS A 312 19.81 -24.32 20.21
CA LYS A 312 18.68 -24.50 21.14
C LYS A 312 19.24 -24.81 22.52
N CYS A 313 18.61 -24.25 23.54
CA CYS A 313 18.88 -24.66 24.92
C CYS A 313 17.98 -25.82 25.31
N ASP A 314 18.60 -26.84 25.93
CA ASP A 314 17.93 -28.08 26.33
C ASP A 314 16.81 -27.82 27.37
N ASP A 315 16.93 -26.76 28.18
CA ASP A 315 15.98 -26.43 29.25
C ASP A 315 14.84 -25.48 28.82
N ASN A 316 14.97 -24.74 27.72
CA ASN A 316 13.93 -23.84 27.22
C ASN A 316 13.98 -23.70 25.69
N PRO A 317 13.01 -24.26 24.94
CA PRO A 317 13.02 -24.25 23.48
C PRO A 317 12.79 -22.86 22.86
N ARG A 318 12.40 -21.85 23.66
CA ARG A 318 12.24 -20.46 23.23
C ARG A 318 13.50 -19.61 23.45
N ALA A 319 14.49 -20.13 24.17
CA ALA A 319 15.76 -19.47 24.42
C ALA A 319 16.85 -20.00 23.47
N LEU A 320 17.60 -19.09 22.86
CA LEU A 320 18.64 -19.37 21.88
C LEU A 320 19.93 -18.62 22.21
N SER A 321 21.05 -19.27 21.92
CA SER A 321 22.33 -18.58 21.77
C SER A 321 22.64 -18.34 20.29
N LEU A 322 23.17 -17.15 20.01
CA LEU A 322 23.56 -16.72 18.68
C LEU A 322 25.09 -16.67 18.62
N ASN A 323 25.71 -17.62 17.91
CA ASN A 323 27.15 -17.61 17.67
C ASN A 323 27.46 -17.00 16.30
N ILE A 324 28.30 -15.99 16.27
CA ILE A 324 28.74 -15.29 15.05
C ILE A 324 30.25 -15.40 14.80
N SER A 325 30.93 -16.37 15.42
CA SER A 325 32.39 -16.56 15.29
C SER A 325 32.86 -16.66 13.83
N ASN A 326 32.12 -17.34 12.97
CA ASN A 326 32.43 -17.44 11.54
C ASN A 326 32.26 -16.11 10.80
N VAL A 327 31.35 -15.24 11.25
CA VAL A 327 31.17 -13.89 10.72
C VAL A 327 32.35 -13.00 11.14
N LEU A 328 32.77 -13.08 12.40
CA LEU A 328 33.93 -12.32 12.92
C LEU A 328 35.26 -12.75 12.28
N ARG A 329 35.38 -14.00 11.85
CA ARG A 329 36.55 -14.53 11.12
C ARG A 329 36.57 -14.15 9.64
N ASN A 330 35.47 -13.64 9.08
CA ASN A 330 35.40 -13.31 7.67
C ASN A 330 36.17 -12.02 7.36
N GLU A 331 37.20 -12.12 6.51
CA GLU A 331 38.05 -10.98 6.12
C GLU A 331 37.27 -9.83 5.48
N LEU A 332 36.17 -10.11 4.78
CA LEU A 332 35.33 -9.06 4.20
C LEU A 332 34.51 -8.31 5.27
N PHE A 333 34.17 -8.98 6.37
CA PHE A 333 33.42 -8.36 7.48
C PHE A 333 34.32 -7.49 8.35
N LYS A 334 35.61 -7.82 8.47
CA LYS A 334 36.60 -7.02 9.22
C LYS A 334 36.78 -5.59 8.70
N VAL A 335 36.49 -5.35 7.43
CA VAL A 335 36.57 -4.02 6.80
C VAL A 335 35.34 -3.14 7.13
N ASN A 336 34.32 -3.70 7.79
CA ASN A 336 33.10 -2.97 8.14
C ASN A 336 33.35 -1.96 9.28
N ARG A 337 32.83 -0.74 9.15
CA ARG A 337 32.92 0.33 10.17
C ARG A 337 32.35 -0.07 11.54
N HIS A 338 31.45 -1.05 11.60
CA HIS A 338 30.83 -1.55 12.84
C HIS A 338 31.48 -2.84 13.35
N TYR A 339 32.58 -3.31 12.74
CA TYR A 339 33.24 -4.57 13.12
C TYR A 339 33.62 -4.58 14.61
N GLU A 340 34.31 -3.54 15.07
CA GLU A 340 34.75 -3.47 16.48
C GLU A 340 33.55 -3.38 17.43
N THR A 341 32.53 -2.60 17.10
CA THR A 341 31.29 -2.53 17.90
C THR A 341 30.62 -3.90 18.02
N ILE A 342 30.44 -4.64 16.92
CA ILE A 342 29.79 -5.95 16.93
C ILE A 342 30.66 -7.00 17.65
N LYS A 343 31.99 -6.88 17.54
CA LYS A 343 32.94 -7.74 18.24
C LYS A 343 32.92 -7.51 19.75
N GLU A 344 32.79 -6.27 20.21
CA GLU A 344 32.66 -5.93 21.64
C GLU A 344 31.40 -6.53 22.28
N LEU A 345 30.33 -6.70 21.48
CA LEU A 345 29.07 -7.33 21.90
C LEU A 345 29.16 -8.85 22.04
N CYS A 346 30.25 -9.48 21.59
CA CYS A 346 30.47 -10.90 21.72
C CYS A 346 31.33 -11.26 22.94
N ASP A 347 31.36 -12.54 23.28
CA ASP A 347 32.39 -13.15 24.12
C ASP A 347 33.60 -13.63 23.29
N GLU A 348 34.59 -14.23 23.96
CA GLU A 348 35.81 -14.76 23.30
C GLU A 348 35.53 -15.90 22.31
N ASN A 349 34.39 -16.58 22.46
CA ASN A 349 33.95 -17.68 21.59
C ASN A 349 33.11 -17.20 20.40
N GLY A 350 32.83 -15.89 20.32
CA GLY A 350 31.98 -15.28 19.31
C GLY A 350 30.49 -15.50 19.55
N ASP A 351 30.09 -15.84 20.78
CA ASP A 351 28.68 -15.83 21.20
C ASP A 351 28.25 -14.39 21.49
N PHE A 352 27.15 -13.98 20.87
CA PHE A 352 26.61 -12.63 20.99
C PHE A 352 25.86 -12.50 22.32
N LEU A 353 26.22 -11.50 23.14
CA LEU A 353 25.75 -11.37 24.51
C LEU A 353 24.54 -10.42 24.62
N PRO A 354 23.36 -10.90 25.06
CA PRO A 354 22.15 -10.07 25.17
C PRO A 354 22.31 -8.86 26.08
N GLU A 355 23.01 -9.00 27.20
CA GLU A 355 23.23 -7.92 28.17
C GLU A 355 24.06 -6.78 27.59
N LYS A 356 25.18 -7.12 26.92
CA LYS A 356 26.00 -6.13 26.22
C LYS A 356 25.22 -5.44 25.11
N PHE A 357 24.42 -6.21 24.35
CA PHE A 357 23.59 -5.66 23.29
C PHE A 357 22.56 -4.65 23.81
N ASN A 358 21.87 -4.98 24.92
CA ASN A 358 20.92 -4.07 25.52
C ASN A 358 21.60 -2.83 26.12
N SER A 359 22.75 -2.99 26.78
CA SER A 359 23.53 -1.87 27.31
C SER A 359 24.04 -0.94 26.21
N TRP A 360 24.52 -1.49 25.10
CA TRP A 360 24.94 -0.71 23.95
C TRP A 360 23.75 0.06 23.34
N PHE A 361 22.61 -0.60 23.17
CA PHE A 361 21.40 0.06 22.67
C PHE A 361 20.95 1.18 23.60
N LYS A 362 21.00 0.96 24.91
CA LYS A 362 20.68 1.98 25.93
C LYS A 362 21.60 3.21 25.80
N GLN A 363 22.91 3.01 25.68
CA GLN A 363 23.86 4.11 25.49
C GLN A 363 23.63 4.87 24.19
N LEU A 364 23.34 4.17 23.09
CA LEU A 364 23.03 4.80 21.81
C LEU A 364 21.75 5.64 21.91
N PHE A 365 20.72 5.09 22.57
CA PHE A 365 19.45 5.78 22.78
C PHE A 365 19.59 7.01 23.69
N GLU A 366 20.36 6.90 24.78
CA GLU A 366 20.64 8.01 25.69
C GLU A 366 21.50 9.11 25.05
N ASN A 367 22.45 8.77 24.17
CA ASN A 367 23.39 9.74 23.61
C ASN A 367 22.92 10.39 22.29
N GLU A 368 22.27 9.64 21.39
CA GLU A 368 21.91 10.15 20.06
C GLU A 368 20.47 10.66 19.96
N PHE A 369 19.54 10.06 20.71
CA PHE A 369 18.11 10.37 20.55
C PHE A 369 17.56 11.34 21.61
N PHE A 370 18.30 11.60 22.71
CA PHE A 370 17.82 12.45 23.79
C PHE A 370 18.88 13.41 24.38
N PRO A 371 18.78 14.73 24.13
CA PRO A 371 19.34 15.71 25.06
C PRO A 371 18.52 15.69 26.37
N LYS A 372 19.22 15.63 27.51
CA LYS A 372 18.63 15.49 28.85
C LYS A 372 17.51 16.51 29.13
N ASN A 373 16.32 16.04 29.52
CA ASN A 373 15.25 16.79 30.18
C ASN A 373 14.79 18.07 29.47
N GLU A 374 14.53 18.02 28.16
CA GLU A 374 13.91 19.14 27.46
C GLU A 374 12.37 19.08 27.51
N LYS A 375 11.75 20.25 27.67
CA LYS A 375 10.30 20.41 27.54
C LYS A 375 9.97 20.49 26.05
N HIS A 376 9.14 19.59 25.58
CA HIS A 376 8.74 19.53 24.17
C HIS A 376 7.31 19.98 23.98
N SER A 377 7.01 20.56 22.82
CA SER A 377 5.66 21.01 22.46
C SER A 377 5.23 20.43 21.13
N ILE A 378 4.04 19.84 21.07
CA ILE A 378 3.42 19.38 19.81
C ILE A 378 2.07 20.07 19.62
N THR A 379 1.81 20.58 18.42
CA THR A 379 0.52 21.21 18.08
C THR A 379 -0.30 20.25 17.23
N TYR A 380 -1.46 19.84 17.75
CA TYR A 380 -2.41 18.96 17.07
C TYR A 380 -3.82 19.49 17.26
N ASN A 381 -4.61 19.57 16.19
CA ASN A 381 -5.97 20.13 16.19
C ASN A 381 -6.08 21.50 16.89
N ARG A 382 -5.18 22.44 16.55
CA ARG A 382 -5.11 23.81 17.12
C ARG A 382 -4.86 23.86 18.64
N CYS A 383 -4.52 22.74 19.26
CA CYS A 383 -4.15 22.66 20.67
C CYS A 383 -2.64 22.38 20.77
N THR A 384 -1.93 23.15 21.59
CA THR A 384 -0.50 22.93 21.87
C THR A 384 -0.35 22.13 23.16
N TYR A 385 0.21 20.93 23.03
CA TYR A 385 0.48 20.01 24.13
C TYR A 385 1.95 20.16 24.54
N GLN A 386 2.18 20.52 25.79
CA GLN A 386 3.50 20.53 26.40
C GLN A 386 3.71 19.18 27.08
N TYR A 387 4.85 18.54 26.84
CA TYR A 387 5.18 17.27 27.46
C TYR A 387 6.65 17.21 27.87
N GLU A 388 6.89 16.45 28.93
CA GLU A 388 8.21 16.09 29.43
C GLU A 388 8.43 14.60 29.19
N CYS A 389 9.61 14.25 28.69
CA CYS A 389 10.02 12.87 28.53
C CYS A 389 11.02 12.52 29.64
N SER A 390 10.74 11.48 30.41
CA SER A 390 11.69 10.91 31.36
C SER A 390 12.03 9.47 30.99
N PHE A 391 13.31 9.16 31.03
CA PHE A 391 13.77 7.81 30.77
C PHE A 391 13.71 6.96 32.03
N LEU A 392 12.93 5.89 31.98
CA LEU A 392 12.84 4.86 33.00
C LEU A 392 13.56 3.63 32.46
N SER A 393 14.87 3.53 32.72
CA SER A 393 15.64 2.34 32.38
C SER A 393 15.52 1.29 33.46
N SER A 394 15.07 0.08 33.12
CA SER A 394 15.47 -1.12 33.86
C SER A 394 16.69 -1.76 33.20
N GLU A 395 17.21 -2.87 33.74
CA GLU A 395 18.31 -3.62 33.14
C GLU A 395 17.97 -4.17 31.74
N TYR A 396 16.68 -4.33 31.41
CA TYR A 396 16.22 -5.02 30.19
C TYR A 396 15.15 -4.26 29.38
N PHE A 397 14.54 -3.21 29.93
CA PHE A 397 13.52 -2.41 29.24
C PHE A 397 13.91 -0.94 29.17
N ASN A 398 13.94 -0.41 27.95
CA ASN A 398 14.16 1.01 27.69
C ASN A 398 12.79 1.68 27.58
N THR A 399 12.27 2.22 28.68
CA THR A 399 10.94 2.83 28.71
C THR A 399 11.08 4.35 28.73
N MET A 400 10.43 5.02 27.78
CA MET A 400 10.22 6.45 27.80
C MET A 400 8.85 6.75 28.39
N GLU A 401 8.82 7.54 29.45
CA GLU A 401 7.58 8.06 30.02
C GLU A 401 7.36 9.49 29.52
N ILE A 402 6.22 9.71 28.86
CA ILE A 402 5.77 11.00 28.33
C ILE A 402 4.70 11.54 29.27
N LYS A 403 5.00 12.64 29.95
CA LYS A 403 4.08 13.32 30.85
C LYS A 403 3.60 14.63 30.24
N CYS A 404 2.30 14.73 29.96
CA CYS A 404 1.70 15.98 29.53
C CYS A 404 1.64 16.96 30.71
N THR A 405 2.22 18.14 30.58
CA THR A 405 2.32 19.11 31.68
C THR A 405 1.08 20.01 31.79
N ASN A 406 0.33 20.15 30.69
CA ASN A 406 -0.85 21.04 30.63
C ASN A 406 -2.13 20.40 31.20
N TYR A 407 -2.14 19.08 31.45
CA TYR A 407 -3.30 18.34 31.93
C TYR A 407 -2.86 17.24 32.90
N GLN A 408 -3.66 16.96 33.95
CA GLN A 408 -3.45 15.80 34.83
C GLN A 408 -3.83 14.50 34.10
N ILE A 409 -3.04 14.13 33.10
CA ILE A 409 -3.19 12.89 32.34
C ILE A 409 -2.17 11.88 32.89
N VAL A 410 -2.58 10.61 32.96
CA VAL A 410 -1.68 9.50 33.30
C VAL A 410 -0.51 9.49 32.30
N PRO A 411 0.75 9.36 32.76
CA PRO A 411 1.89 9.36 31.85
C PRO A 411 1.79 8.23 30.82
N TYR A 412 2.07 8.55 29.55
CA TYR A 412 2.16 7.54 28.49
C TYR A 412 3.52 6.88 28.53
N LYS A 413 3.57 5.55 28.48
CA LYS A 413 4.83 4.80 28.47
C LYS A 413 5.06 4.17 27.11
N VAL A 414 6.20 4.46 26.50
CA VAL A 414 6.65 3.88 25.23
C VAL A 414 7.85 2.99 25.54
N GLN A 415 7.75 1.70 25.23
CA GLN A 415 8.84 0.75 25.43
C GLN A 415 9.60 0.53 24.12
N PHE A 416 10.92 0.71 24.16
CA PHE A 416 11.83 0.43 23.06
C PHE A 416 12.51 -0.90 23.32
N ILE A 417 12.20 -1.88 22.49
CA ILE A 417 12.71 -3.25 22.60
C ILE A 417 13.70 -3.48 21.46
N PRO A 418 15.01 -3.58 21.73
CA PRO A 418 15.98 -3.91 20.69
C PRO A 418 15.78 -5.35 20.23
N CYS A 419 15.80 -5.57 18.92
CA CYS A 419 15.60 -6.89 18.34
C CYS A 419 16.55 -7.16 17.18
N ILE A 420 16.96 -8.41 17.02
CA ILE A 420 17.74 -8.87 15.86
C ILE A 420 16.77 -9.58 14.90
N SER A 421 16.58 -9.01 13.71
CA SER A 421 15.75 -9.61 12.66
C SER A 421 16.45 -10.81 12.03
N MET A 422 15.73 -11.92 11.91
CA MET A 422 16.22 -13.18 11.34
C MET A 422 15.44 -13.54 10.07
N GLU A 423 16.13 -14.15 9.12
CA GLU A 423 15.52 -14.58 7.87
C GLU A 423 14.59 -15.80 8.06
N PRO A 424 13.50 -15.91 7.25
CA PRO A 424 12.52 -16.98 7.36
C PRO A 424 13.15 -18.39 7.28
N ASN A 425 14.17 -18.56 6.44
CA ASN A 425 14.82 -19.84 6.16
C ASN A 425 15.62 -20.39 7.35
N ASN A 426 15.94 -19.56 8.35
CA ASN A 426 16.70 -19.97 9.54
C ASN A 426 15.78 -20.27 10.74
N CYS A 427 14.46 -20.31 10.55
CA CYS A 427 13.54 -20.58 11.65
C CYS A 427 13.68 -22.02 12.13
N ILE A 428 13.96 -22.20 13.43
CA ILE A 428 14.19 -23.51 14.06
C ILE A 428 12.87 -24.23 14.41
N PHE A 429 11.73 -23.64 14.07
CA PHE A 429 10.41 -24.24 14.11
C PHE A 429 10.00 -24.55 12.67
N HIS A 430 9.94 -25.84 12.33
CA HIS A 430 9.45 -26.31 11.04
C HIS A 430 7.96 -25.97 10.89
N ASN A 431 7.67 -24.84 10.26
CA ASN A 431 6.36 -24.54 9.69
C ASN A 431 6.58 -23.68 8.44
N GLU A 432 6.06 -24.16 7.31
CA GLU A 432 6.29 -23.66 5.94
C GLU A 432 5.74 -22.25 5.66
N GLN A 433 5.31 -21.50 6.69
CA GLN A 433 4.66 -20.21 6.55
C GLN A 433 5.11 -19.17 7.58
N ILE A 434 6.27 -19.28 8.22
CA ILE A 434 6.74 -18.26 9.17
C ILE A 434 7.37 -17.08 8.39
N GLY A 435 6.99 -15.85 8.75
CA GLY A 435 7.52 -14.63 8.15
C GLY A 435 8.88 -14.27 8.74
N LYS A 436 9.23 -12.97 8.78
CA LYS A 436 10.37 -12.52 9.60
C LYS A 436 10.13 -12.86 11.06
N TRP A 437 11.18 -13.27 11.75
CA TRP A 437 11.17 -13.57 13.18
C TRP A 437 12.38 -12.89 13.82
N TYR A 438 12.34 -12.73 15.14
CA TYR A 438 13.23 -11.81 15.84
C TYR A 438 13.79 -12.43 17.11
N LEU A 439 15.02 -12.05 17.45
CA LEU A 439 15.65 -12.39 18.73
C LEU A 439 15.61 -11.16 19.62
N ILE A 440 15.11 -11.33 20.86
CA ILE A 440 14.96 -10.25 21.84
C ILE A 440 15.73 -10.62 23.12
N PRO A 441 16.49 -9.70 23.73
CA PRO A 441 17.06 -9.91 25.06
C PRO A 441 15.95 -9.94 26.13
N THR A 442 15.95 -10.91 27.04
CA THR A 442 14.94 -10.99 28.11
C THR A 442 15.52 -11.39 29.46
N GLU A 443 14.93 -10.88 30.54
CA GLU A 443 15.25 -11.24 31.95
C GLU A 443 15.05 -12.74 32.23
N LYS A 444 14.11 -13.38 31.52
CA LYS A 444 13.69 -14.76 31.78
C LYS A 444 14.72 -15.79 31.26
N SER A 445 15.72 -15.36 30.51
CA SER A 445 16.68 -16.23 29.84
C SER A 445 18.09 -15.71 30.07
N GLU A 446 18.71 -16.10 31.20
CA GLU A 446 20.09 -15.76 31.58
C GLU A 446 21.04 -15.82 30.37
N ASN A 447 21.51 -14.65 29.91
CA ASN A 447 22.40 -14.49 28.76
C ASN A 447 22.00 -15.20 27.45
N LYS A 448 20.69 -15.37 27.22
CA LYS A 448 20.14 -15.95 25.99
C LYS A 448 19.11 -15.01 25.35
N PHE A 449 18.95 -15.14 24.03
CA PHE A 449 17.90 -14.45 23.30
C PHE A 449 16.62 -15.27 23.31
N GLN A 450 15.48 -14.60 23.48
CA GLN A 450 14.19 -15.23 23.30
C GLN A 450 13.70 -15.02 21.86
N ILE A 451 13.09 -16.06 21.29
CA ILE A 451 12.44 -15.99 19.99
C ILE A 451 11.13 -15.21 20.13
N SER A 452 10.98 -14.18 19.30
CA SER A 452 9.73 -13.47 19.08
C SER A 452 9.33 -13.55 17.62
N LEU A 453 8.07 -13.89 17.41
CA LEU A 453 7.44 -13.79 16.10
C LEU A 453 6.67 -12.47 16.13
N PHE A 454 7.33 -11.33 15.89
CA PHE A 454 6.61 -10.11 15.49
C PHE A 454 6.05 -10.31 14.08
N LYS A 455 5.19 -11.31 13.91
CA LYS A 455 4.29 -11.36 12.79
C LYS A 455 3.18 -10.38 13.09
N ASP A 456 2.61 -9.81 12.04
CA ASP A 456 1.38 -9.04 12.07
C ASP A 456 0.27 -9.83 12.79
N GLU A 457 0.26 -9.83 14.11
CA GLU A 457 -0.84 -10.25 14.97
C GLU A 457 -2.05 -9.33 14.75
N ASN A 458 -2.05 -8.47 13.74
CA ASN A 458 -3.25 -7.81 13.24
C ASN A 458 -3.95 -8.58 12.11
N ILE A 459 -3.29 -9.52 11.41
CA ILE A 459 -3.92 -10.23 10.28
C ILE A 459 -4.83 -11.37 10.75
N ILE A 460 -4.56 -11.98 11.91
CA ILE A 460 -5.49 -12.96 12.52
C ILE A 460 -6.60 -12.25 13.33
N TYR A 461 -6.37 -11.01 13.76
CA TYR A 461 -7.30 -10.21 14.57
C TYR A 461 -8.16 -9.24 13.75
N ASN A 462 -8.56 -9.64 12.55
CA ASN A 462 -9.51 -8.87 11.73
C ASN A 462 -10.97 -9.06 12.16
N GLU A 463 -11.27 -9.90 13.15
CA GLU A 463 -12.58 -9.89 13.78
C GLU A 463 -12.62 -8.89 14.94
N ASN A 464 -13.34 -7.78 14.76
CA ASN A 464 -13.65 -6.79 15.80
C ASN A 464 -14.12 -7.41 17.13
N LYS A 465 -14.67 -8.64 17.11
CA LYS A 465 -15.15 -9.39 18.28
C LYS A 465 -14.03 -9.88 19.20
N LEU A 466 -12.91 -10.38 18.66
CA LEU A 466 -11.78 -10.87 19.47
C LEU A 466 -11.09 -9.74 20.24
N LYS A 467 -10.98 -8.57 19.62
CA LYS A 467 -10.45 -7.35 20.27
C LYS A 467 -11.32 -6.91 21.45
N ILE A 468 -12.65 -7.10 21.38
CA ILE A 468 -13.55 -6.80 22.50
C ILE A 468 -13.34 -7.79 23.64
N ILE A 469 -13.23 -9.09 23.34
CA ILE A 469 -13.00 -10.12 24.35
C ILE A 469 -11.68 -9.87 25.08
N LEU A 470 -10.60 -9.59 24.36
CA LEU A 470 -9.30 -9.24 24.96
C LEU A 470 -9.39 -8.03 25.89
N LYS A 471 -10.09 -6.97 25.48
CA LYS A 471 -10.29 -5.78 26.33
C LYS A 471 -11.09 -6.09 27.60
N VAL A 472 -12.11 -6.95 27.51
CA VAL A 472 -12.89 -7.39 28.67
C VAL A 472 -12.04 -8.21 29.62
N LEU A 473 -11.27 -9.17 29.10
CA LEU A 473 -10.37 -10.02 29.89
C LEU A 473 -9.28 -9.21 30.59
N ASP A 474 -8.66 -8.25 29.89
CA ASP A 474 -7.67 -7.36 30.50
C ASP A 474 -8.29 -6.48 31.59
N LYS A 475 -9.51 -5.96 31.37
CA LYS A 475 -10.23 -5.18 32.38
C LYS A 475 -10.59 -6.02 33.61
N ILE A 476 -11.00 -7.27 33.43
CA ILE A 476 -11.25 -8.21 34.53
C ILE A 476 -9.96 -8.48 35.29
N ARG A 477 -8.85 -8.73 34.58
CA ARG A 477 -7.53 -8.96 35.18
C ARG A 477 -7.11 -7.78 36.05
N VAL A 478 -7.19 -6.56 35.51
CA VAL A 478 -6.80 -5.33 36.21
C VAL A 478 -7.71 -5.08 37.42
N ASN A 479 -9.03 -5.24 37.28
CA ASN A 479 -9.99 -5.02 38.37
C ASN A 479 -9.86 -6.04 39.51
N ASN A 480 -9.34 -7.23 39.25
CA ASN A 480 -9.18 -8.28 40.25
C ASN A 480 -7.72 -8.44 40.72
N GLU A 481 -6.84 -7.50 40.36
CA GLU A 481 -5.43 -7.46 40.78
C GLU A 481 -4.68 -8.79 40.53
N ILE A 482 -5.03 -9.50 39.46
CA ILE A 482 -4.45 -10.82 39.17
C ILE A 482 -3.02 -10.65 38.65
N THR A 483 -2.04 -10.88 39.53
CA THR A 483 -0.61 -10.87 39.20
C THR A 483 -0.15 -12.21 38.60
N GLY A 484 0.67 -12.16 37.55
CA GLY A 484 1.22 -13.36 36.89
C GLY A 484 0.50 -13.79 35.61
N LEU A 485 -0.67 -13.21 35.33
CA LEU A 485 -1.32 -13.32 34.04
C LEU A 485 -1.08 -12.05 33.21
N GLU A 486 -0.80 -12.20 31.93
CA GLU A 486 -0.44 -11.12 31.00
C GLU A 486 -1.26 -11.25 29.71
N ASN A 487 -1.39 -10.17 28.93
CA ASN A 487 -2.21 -10.15 27.71
C ASN A 487 -1.84 -11.25 26.72
N TYR A 488 -0.54 -11.58 26.61
CA TYR A 488 -0.08 -12.66 25.74
C TYR A 488 -0.69 -14.03 26.10
N HIS A 489 -1.03 -14.28 27.38
CA HIS A 489 -1.66 -15.52 27.80
C HIS A 489 -3.09 -15.61 27.27
N PHE A 490 -3.84 -14.52 27.34
CA PHE A 490 -5.20 -14.44 26.78
C PHE A 490 -5.19 -14.59 25.26
N GLU A 491 -4.25 -13.90 24.60
CA GLU A 491 -4.06 -13.99 23.15
C GLU A 491 -3.72 -15.42 22.72
N THR A 492 -2.82 -16.10 23.45
CA THR A 492 -2.45 -17.50 23.15
C THR A 492 -3.64 -18.45 23.27
N VAL A 493 -4.44 -18.31 24.32
CA VAL A 493 -5.65 -19.15 24.53
C VAL A 493 -6.68 -18.88 23.43
N LEU A 494 -6.94 -17.61 23.11
CA LEU A 494 -7.89 -17.25 22.06
C LEU A 494 -7.44 -17.77 20.69
N LEU A 495 -6.15 -17.65 20.36
CA LEU A 495 -5.60 -18.21 19.12
C LEU A 495 -5.75 -19.74 19.05
N TRP A 496 -5.55 -20.43 20.17
CA TRP A 496 -5.80 -21.87 20.26
C TRP A 496 -7.29 -22.19 20.04
N MET A 497 -8.20 -21.44 20.65
CA MET A 497 -9.65 -21.61 20.44
C MET A 497 -10.09 -21.34 19.00
N VAL A 498 -9.57 -20.28 18.36
CA VAL A 498 -9.81 -19.98 16.93
C VAL A 498 -9.34 -21.15 16.07
N LYS A 499 -8.12 -21.65 16.32
CA LYS A 499 -7.52 -22.71 15.52
C LYS A 499 -8.27 -24.03 15.62
N ASN A 500 -8.87 -24.32 16.77
CA ASN A 500 -9.65 -25.54 17.01
C ASN A 500 -11.15 -25.38 16.72
N ASP A 501 -11.58 -24.24 16.15
CA ASP A 501 -12.99 -23.92 15.87
C ASP A 501 -13.89 -23.99 17.13
N GLU A 502 -13.29 -23.76 18.31
CA GLU A 502 -13.94 -23.83 19.63
C GLU A 502 -14.56 -22.50 20.07
N ILE A 503 -14.46 -21.44 19.26
CA ILE A 503 -15.22 -20.22 19.49
C ILE A 503 -16.69 -20.53 19.17
N PRO A 504 -17.62 -20.39 20.13
CA PRO A 504 -19.03 -20.61 19.87
C PRO A 504 -19.47 -19.71 18.71
N LYS A 505 -19.89 -20.30 17.58
CA LYS A 505 -20.53 -19.57 16.48
C LYS A 505 -21.68 -18.79 17.10
N ALA A 506 -21.56 -17.47 17.16
CA ALA A 506 -22.57 -16.58 17.74
C ALA A 506 -23.84 -16.56 16.87
N LYS A 507 -24.60 -17.65 16.90
CA LYS A 507 -26.06 -17.62 16.87
C LYS A 507 -26.46 -17.71 18.33
N GLN A 508 -27.24 -16.75 18.83
CA GLN A 508 -27.76 -16.61 20.20
C GLN A 508 -27.01 -15.70 21.19
N PHE A 509 -26.65 -14.49 20.76
CA PHE A 509 -26.59 -13.36 21.70
C PHE A 509 -27.42 -12.18 21.17
N SER A 510 -28.66 -12.45 20.75
CA SER A 510 -29.66 -11.44 20.43
C SER A 510 -30.74 -11.28 21.51
N ASN A 511 -30.69 -12.06 22.58
CA ASN A 511 -31.68 -12.00 23.66
C ASN A 511 -30.96 -11.97 25.01
N TYR A 512 -30.50 -10.80 25.43
CA TYR A 512 -30.49 -10.41 26.85
C TYR A 512 -30.69 -8.90 26.88
N ASP A 513 -31.86 -8.51 27.40
CA ASP A 513 -32.30 -7.14 27.67
C ASP A 513 -31.34 -6.39 28.61
#